data_AF-A0A1M2Z7N5-F1
#
_entry.id   AF-A0A1M2Z7N5-F1
#
_cell.length_a   1.000
_cell.length_b   1.000
_cell.length_c   1.000
_cell.angle_alpha   90.00
_cell.angle_beta   90.00
_cell.angle_gamma   90.00
#
_symmetry.space_group_name_H-M   'P 1'
#
loop_
_entity.id
_entity.type
_entity.pdbx_description
1 polymer ?
#
loop_
_entity_poly.entity_id
_entity_poly.type
_entity_poly.pdbx_seq_one_letter_code
_entity_poly.pdbx_strand_id
1 'polypeptide(L)'
;MKPIIVTVIIFNAIYVFNEYPFASTFITDTSKATLSMMSGMFKSQYSMDYSGIIAASFMIMIPELIFYTYFQKHIISGMTDGAVKG
;
A
#
# COMPACT_ATOMS: atom_id res chain seq x y z
N MET A 1 -0.24 -9.14 -23.89
CA MET A 1 0.33 -7.84 -23.47
C MET A 1 -0.66 -7.02 -22.64
N LYS A 2 -1.92 -6.84 -23.05
CA LYS A 2 -2.95 -6.12 -22.26
C LYS A 2 -3.14 -6.61 -20.80
N PRO A 3 -3.13 -7.92 -20.47
CA PRO A 3 -3.30 -8.38 -19.08
C PRO A 3 -2.11 -8.03 -18.18
N ILE A 4 -0.89 -8.19 -18.69
CA ILE A 4 0.36 -7.97 -17.93
C ILE A 4 0.50 -6.51 -17.51
N ILE A 5 0.20 -5.56 -18.40
CA ILE A 5 0.28 -4.12 -18.08
C ILE A 5 -0.69 -3.77 -16.94
N VAL A 6 -1.91 -4.33 -16.96
CA VAL A 6 -2.91 -4.11 -15.91
C VAL A 6 -2.39 -4.65 -14.57
N THR A 7 -1.81 -5.85 -14.55
CA THR A 7 -1.21 -6.43 -13.35
C THR A 7 -0.04 -5.60 -12.80
N VAL A 8 0.84 -5.09 -13.68
CA VAL A 8 1.97 -4.22 -13.27
C VAL A 8 1.46 -2.91 -12.67
N ILE A 9 0.46 -2.27 -13.30
CA ILE A 9 -0.15 -1.03 -12.78
C ILE A 9 -0.76 -1.28 -11.40
N ILE A 10 -1.49 -2.39 -11.24
CA ILE A 10 -2.10 -2.80 -9.97
C ILE A 10 -1.04 -2.91 -8.87
N PHE A 11 0.02 -3.69 -9.10
CA PHE A 11 1.07 -3.87 -8.09
C PHE A 11 1.81 -2.57 -7.80
N ASN A 12 2.07 -1.75 -8.83
CA ASN A 12 2.72 -0.46 -8.64
C ASN A 12 1.85 0.51 -7.81
N ALA A 13 0.54 0.53 -8.05
CA ALA A 13 -0.38 1.36 -7.26
C ALA A 13 -0.38 0.97 -5.78
N ILE A 14 -0.46 -0.35 -5.48
CA ILE A 14 -0.38 -0.86 -4.10
C ILE A 14 0.95 -0.48 -3.46
N TYR A 15 2.05 -0.63 -4.21
CA TYR A 15 3.39 -0.29 -3.74
C TYR A 15 3.51 1.20 -3.39
N VAL A 16 3.09 2.09 -4.29
CA VAL A 16 3.12 3.55 -4.05
C VAL A 16 2.24 3.95 -2.87
N PHE A 17 1.10 3.28 -2.66
CA PHE A 17 0.24 3.54 -1.51
C PHE A 17 0.90 3.15 -0.19
N ASN A 18 1.66 2.06 -0.17
CA ASN A 18 2.39 1.57 1.00
C ASN A 18 3.73 2.25 1.24
N GLU A 19 4.17 3.10 0.32
CA GLU A 19 5.50 3.68 0.38
C GLU A 19 5.62 4.67 1.54
N TYR A 20 6.47 4.31 2.52
CA TYR A 20 6.70 5.07 3.75
C TYR A 20 8.00 5.89 3.72
N PRO A 21 9.19 5.32 3.43
CA PRO A 21 10.45 6.06 3.48
C PRO A 21 10.45 7.36 2.69
N PHE A 22 9.93 7.33 1.46
CA PHE A 22 9.86 8.52 0.62
C PHE A 22 8.93 9.57 1.21
N ALA A 23 7.72 9.18 1.61
CA ALA A 23 6.75 10.10 2.22
C ALA A 23 7.31 10.73 3.49
N SER A 24 7.88 9.94 4.40
CA SER A 24 8.43 10.43 5.66
C SER A 24 9.65 11.35 5.50
N THR A 25 10.37 11.25 4.38
CA THR A 25 11.56 12.07 4.11
C THR A 25 11.19 13.40 3.46
N PHE A 26 10.27 13.39 2.49
CA PHE A 26 9.96 14.57 1.67
C PHE A 26 8.75 15.37 2.15
N ILE A 27 7.81 14.74 2.87
CA ILE A 27 6.61 15.40 3.37
C ILE A 27 6.88 15.88 4.80
N THR A 28 6.91 17.20 4.96
CA THR A 28 7.10 17.87 6.26
C THR A 28 5.79 18.41 6.85
N ASP A 29 4.80 18.67 6.01
CA ASP A 29 3.47 19.15 6.41
C ASP A 29 2.55 17.96 6.72
N THR A 30 2.14 17.84 7.99
CA THR A 30 1.27 16.75 8.46
C THR A 30 -0.10 16.76 7.80
N SER A 31 -0.58 17.89 7.26
CA SER A 31 -1.83 17.93 6.50
C SER A 31 -1.73 17.21 5.14
N LYS A 32 -0.50 16.94 4.68
CA LYS A 32 -0.21 16.21 3.44
C LYS A 32 0.32 14.80 3.69
N ALA A 33 0.32 14.34 4.94
CA ALA A 33 0.82 13.02 5.29
C ALA A 33 0.03 11.92 4.57
N THR A 34 0.74 10.91 4.06
CA THR A 34 0.10 9.71 3.52
C THR A 34 -0.39 8.81 4.65
N LEU A 35 -1.40 7.98 4.38
CA LEU A 35 -1.90 6.97 5.33
C LEU A 35 -0.75 6.12 5.91
N SER A 36 0.17 5.71 5.04
CA SER A 36 1.36 4.94 5.42
C SER A 36 2.29 5.74 6.34
N MET A 37 2.56 7.02 6.03
CA MET A 37 3.37 7.91 6.89
C MET A 37 2.74 8.13 8.27
N MET A 38 1.41 8.26 8.34
CA MET A 38 0.69 8.49 9.60
C MET A 38 0.88 7.36 10.61
N SER A 39 1.12 6.11 10.16
CA SER A 39 1.44 5.00 11.07
C SER A 39 2.73 5.24 11.88
N GLY A 40 3.68 5.98 11.32
CA GLY A 40 4.92 6.36 11.98
C GLY A 40 4.75 7.44 13.04
N MET A 41 3.67 8.24 12.97
CA MET A 41 3.41 9.32 13.93
C MET A 41 3.05 8.82 15.33
N PHE A 42 2.62 7.57 15.46
CA PHE A 42 2.35 6.91 16.74
C PHE A 42 3.63 6.36 17.42
N LYS A 43 4.79 6.51 16.77
CA LYS A 43 6.11 6.23 17.34
C LYS A 43 6.77 7.56 17.72
N SER A 44 6.95 7.78 19.02
CA SER A 44 7.76 8.87 19.57
C SER A 44 9.14 8.36 19.98
N GLN A 45 10.10 9.27 20.18
CA GLN A 45 11.47 8.95 20.60
C GLN A 45 11.52 8.18 21.94
N TYR A 46 10.53 8.39 22.82
CA TYR A 46 10.51 7.85 24.18
C TYR A 46 9.29 6.98 24.49
N SER A 47 8.35 6.83 23.56
CA SER A 47 7.10 6.10 23.78
C SER A 47 6.50 5.62 22.46
N MET A 48 5.88 4.45 22.50
CA MET A 48 5.20 3.87 21.34
C MET A 48 3.75 3.59 21.69
N ASP A 49 2.83 4.19 20.93
CA ASP A 49 1.41 3.89 21.04
C ASP A 49 1.07 2.69 20.14
N TYR A 50 1.14 1.50 20.73
CA TYR A 50 0.79 0.26 20.02
C TYR A 50 -0.66 0.24 19.54
N SER A 51 -1.58 0.86 20.29
CA SER A 51 -2.99 0.90 19.91
C SER A 51 -3.20 1.75 18.66
N GLY A 52 -2.54 2.91 18.60
CA GLY A 52 -2.53 3.80 17.43
C GLY A 52 -1.86 3.16 16.21
N ILE A 53 -0.73 2.47 16.38
CA ILE A 53 -0.05 1.75 15.28
C ILE A 53 -0.95 0.67 14.68
N ILE A 54 -1.59 -0.14 15.53
CA ILE A 54 -2.48 -1.21 15.08
C ILE A 54 -3.71 -0.62 14.36
N ALA A 55 -4.33 0.43 14.92
CA ALA A 55 -5.46 1.10 14.29
C ALA A 55 -5.09 1.72 12.92
N ALA A 56 -3.93 2.38 12.83
CA ALA A 56 -3.41 2.91 11.57
C ALA A 56 -3.15 1.80 10.54
N SER A 57 -2.61 0.66 10.98
CA SER A 57 -2.37 -0.51 10.11
C SER A 57 -3.67 -1.06 9.53
N PHE A 58 -4.74 -1.13 10.32
CA PHE A 58 -6.08 -1.48 9.82
C PHE A 58 -6.60 -0.46 8.81
N MET A 59 -6.42 0.84 9.06
CA MET A 59 -6.82 1.88 8.13
C MET A 59 -6.07 1.82 6.79
N ILE A 60 -4.78 1.43 6.80
CA ILE A 60 -3.98 1.20 5.59
C ILE A 60 -4.50 -0.04 4.82
N MET A 61 -4.87 -1.12 5.52
CA MET A 61 -5.42 -2.33 4.89
C MET A 61 -6.78 -2.12 4.19
N ILE A 62 -7.64 -1.24 4.69
CA ILE A 62 -8.99 -1.04 4.12
C ILE A 62 -8.96 -0.72 2.61
N PRO A 63 -8.25 0.32 2.13
CA PRO A 63 -8.19 0.64 0.70
C PRO A 63 -7.57 -0.47 -0.13
N GLU A 64 -6.60 -1.21 0.40
CA GLU A 64 -5.99 -2.36 -0.28
C GLU A 64 -6.97 -3.51 -0.44
N LEU A 65 -7.76 -3.80 0.59
CA LEU A 65 -8.80 -4.82 0.53
C LEU A 65 -9.87 -4.45 -0.49
N ILE A 66 -10.32 -3.19 -0.48
CA ILE A 66 -11.26 -2.69 -1.49
C ILE A 66 -10.67 -2.90 -2.87
N PHE A 67 -9.44 -2.43 -3.10
CA PHE A 67 -8.76 -2.57 -4.37
C PHE A 67 -8.62 -4.04 -4.80
N TYR A 68 -8.18 -4.92 -3.90
CA TYR A 68 -8.05 -6.35 -4.17
C TYR A 68 -9.39 -6.96 -4.56
N THR A 69 -10.49 -6.69 -3.84
CA THR A 69 -11.79 -7.27 -4.16
C THR A 69 -12.29 -6.88 -5.56
N TYR A 70 -11.99 -5.66 -6.03
CA TYR A 70 -12.30 -5.22 -7.39
C TYR A 70 -11.39 -5.86 -8.46
N PHE A 71 -10.09 -5.98 -8.18
CA PHE A 71 -9.09 -6.38 -9.19
C PHE A 71 -8.63 -7.84 -9.13
N GLN A 72 -9.01 -8.61 -8.10
CA GLN A 72 -8.55 -9.98 -7.83
C GLN A 72 -8.53 -10.90 -9.05
N LYS A 73 -9.58 -10.87 -9.91
CA LYS A 73 -9.65 -11.72 -11.11
C LYS A 73 -8.56 -11.38 -12.12
N HIS A 74 -8.26 -10.09 -12.29
CA HIS A 74 -7.22 -9.61 -13.21
C HIS A 74 -5.82 -9.85 -12.66
N ILE A 75 -5.64 -9.74 -11.34
CA ILE A 75 -4.38 -10.04 -10.66
C ILE A 75 -4.03 -11.51 -10.85
N ILE A 76 -4.97 -12.41 -10.52
CA ILE A 76 -4.76 -13.87 -10.62
C ILE A 76 -4.51 -14.28 -12.07
N SER A 77 -5.35 -13.82 -13.02
CA SER A 77 -5.18 -14.14 -14.45
C SER A 77 -3.84 -13.64 -15.02
N GLY A 78 -3.39 -12.45 -14.63
CA GLY A 78 -2.11 -11.92 -15.11
C GLY A 78 -0.89 -12.63 -14.52
N MET A 79 -0.97 -13.08 -13.26
CA MET A 79 0.06 -13.90 -12.64
C MET A 79 0.15 -15.28 -13.28
N THR A 80 -0.99 -15.93 -13.56
CA THR A 80 -1.00 -17.24 -14.22
C THR A 80 -0.50 -17.15 -15.64
N ASP A 81 -0.98 -16.19 -16.45
CA ASP A 81 -0.58 -16.03 -17.85
C ASP A 81 0.92 -15.70 -18.01
N GLY A 82 1.50 -15.01 -17.03
CA GLY A 82 2.95 -14.75 -16.95
C GLY A 82 3.76 -15.99 -16.57
N ALA A 83 3.21 -16.89 -15.76
CA ALA A 83 3.88 -18.10 -15.30
C ALA A 83 3.91 -19.24 -16.34
N VAL A 84 2.91 -19.33 -17.22
CA VAL A 84 2.85 -20.39 -18.27
C VAL A 84 3.66 -20.08 -19.54
N LYS A 85 4.28 -18.90 -19.64
CA LYS A 85 5.16 -18.52 -20.76
C LYS A 85 6.65 -18.64 -20.42
N GLY A 86 6.98 -19.23 -19.27
CA GLY A 86 8.32 -19.73 -18.95
C GLY A 86 8.53 -21.15 -19.48
#